data_AF-A0A0F0DHY5-F1
#
_entry.id   AF-A0A0F0DHY5-F1
#
_cell.length_a   1.000
_cell.length_b   1.000
_cell.length_c   1.000
_cell.angle_alpha   90.00
_cell.angle_beta   90.00
_cell.angle_gamma   90.00
#
_symmetry.space_group_name_H-M   'P 1'
#
loop_
_entity.id
_entity.type
_entity.pdbx_description
1 polymer ?
#
loop_
_entity_poly.entity_id
_entity_poly.type
_entity_poly.pdbx_seq_one_letter_code
_entity_poly.pdbx_strand_id
1 'polypeptide(L)' 'MSNLVEKDCDATYSEEQADLFKSWVKHFGAVDAKELDLGVLTAIHELVVNHLSPGTPPGQELSSASVD' A
#
# COMPACT_ATOMS: atom_id res chain seq x y z
N MET A 1 23.89 24.15 -12.23
CA MET A 1 22.43 23.98 -12.22
C MET A 1 22.08 22.78 -11.36
N SER A 2 21.63 22.99 -10.11
CA SER A 2 21.02 21.93 -9.32
C SER A 2 19.52 22.00 -9.56
N ASN A 3 19.01 21.22 -10.51
CA ASN A 3 17.57 20.93 -10.59
C ASN A 3 17.30 19.83 -9.56
N LEU A 4 17.12 20.22 -8.30
CA LEU A 4 16.42 19.37 -7.36
C LEU A 4 14.95 19.44 -7.81
N VAL A 5 14.54 18.47 -8.63
CA VAL A 5 13.12 18.25 -8.91
C VAL A 5 12.45 18.13 -7.55
N GLU A 6 11.63 19.11 -7.23
CA GLU A 6 10.58 19.07 -6.23
C GLU A 6 9.72 17.86 -6.60
N LYS A 7 10.11 16.67 -6.12
CA LYS A 7 9.40 15.42 -6.35
C LYS A 7 8.20 15.47 -5.42
N ASP A 8 7.15 16.11 -5.94
CA ASP A 8 5.76 16.07 -5.52
C ASP A 8 5.54 15.50 -4.11
N CYS A 9 5.47 16.40 -3.12
CA CYS A 9 4.76 16.12 -1.88
C CYS A 9 3.22 16.06 -2.10
N ASP A 10 2.75 16.08 -3.35
CA ASP A 10 1.36 15.88 -3.77
C ASP A 10 1.15 14.43 -4.26
N ALA A 11 1.63 13.45 -3.50
CA ALA A 11 1.24 12.07 -3.74
C ALA A 11 -0.17 11.85 -3.19
N THR A 12 -1.16 12.50 -3.79
CA THR A 12 -2.57 12.20 -3.55
C THR A 12 -2.81 10.79 -4.08
N TYR A 13 -3.27 9.87 -3.20
CA TYR A 13 -3.61 8.53 -3.64
C TYR A 13 -4.62 8.56 -4.79
N SER A 14 -4.44 7.66 -5.76
CA SER A 14 -5.51 7.34 -6.69
C SER A 14 -6.71 6.75 -5.92
N GLU A 15 -7.89 6.74 -6.53
CA GLU A 15 -9.09 6.14 -5.93
C GLU A 15 -8.83 4.68 -5.50
N GLU A 16 -8.17 3.91 -6.37
CA GLU A 16 -7.75 2.54 -6.10
C GLU A 16 -6.83 2.44 -4.88
N GLN A 17 -5.81 3.30 -4.79
CA GLN A 17 -4.89 3.34 -3.65
C GLN A 17 -5.60 3.73 -2.36
N ALA A 18 -6.59 4.64 -2.42
CA ALA A 18 -7.39 5.01 -1.28
C ALA A 18 -8.27 3.84 -0.79
N ASP A 19 -8.83 3.03 -1.70
CA ASP A 19 -9.57 1.83 -1.33
C ASP A 19 -8.67 0.71 -0.78
N LEU A 20 -7.47 0.52 -1.35
CA LEU A 20 -6.45 -0.39 -0.81
C LEU A 20 -6.04 0.02 0.61
N PHE A 21 -5.81 1.31 0.84
CA PHE A 21 -5.48 1.85 2.16
C PHE A 21 -6.58 1.54 3.18
N LYS A 22 -7.85 1.80 2.86
CA LYS A 22 -8.98 1.45 3.73
C LYS A 22 -9.07 -0.06 4.00
N SER A 23 -8.78 -0.87 2.99
CA SER A 23 -8.77 -2.33 3.12
C SER A 23 -7.67 -2.80 4.10
N TRP A 24 -6.47 -2.23 3.99
CA TRP A 24 -5.36 -2.50 4.91
C TRP A 24 -5.66 -2.05 6.34
N VAL A 25 -6.23 -0.86 6.54
CA VAL A 25 -6.64 -0.38 7.87
C VAL A 25 -7.58 -1.38 8.54
N LYS A 26 -8.58 -1.88 7.81
CA LYS A 26 -9.50 -2.92 8.29
C LYS A 26 -8.80 -4.26 8.53
N HIS A 27 -7.82 -4.63 7.70
CA HIS A 27 -7.06 -5.88 7.86
C HIS A 27 -6.27 -5.91 9.17
N PHE A 28 -5.73 -4.77 9.60
CA PHE A 28 -5.09 -4.62 10.91
C PHE A 28 -6.09 -4.50 12.08
N GLY A 29 -7.40 -4.64 11.82
CA GLY A 29 -8.45 -4.63 12.84
C GLY A 29 -8.86 -3.25 13.33
N ALA A 30 -8.40 -2.17 12.68
CA ALA A 30 -8.79 -0.80 12.99
C ALA A 30 -10.02 -0.38 12.20
N VAL A 31 -10.87 0.45 12.81
CA VAL A 31 -12.01 1.08 12.13
C VAL A 31 -11.53 2.35 11.40
N ASP A 32 -10.58 3.06 12.00
CA ASP A 32 -9.97 4.27 11.47
C ASP A 32 -8.43 4.23 11.51
N ALA A 33 -7.78 4.86 10.53
CA ALA A 33 -6.32 4.98 10.46
C ALA A 33 -5.69 5.68 11.69
N LYS A 34 -6.45 6.53 12.39
CA LYS A 34 -6.01 7.22 13.61
C LYS A 34 -5.77 6.28 14.79
N GLU A 35 -6.31 5.05 14.73
CA GLU A 35 -6.13 4.03 15.76
C GLU A 35 -4.83 3.23 15.55
N LEU A 36 -4.20 3.38 14.39
CA LEU A 36 -2.97 2.70 14.05
C LEU A 36 -1.76 3.55 14.44
N ASP A 37 -0.71 2.88 14.90
CA ASP A 37 0.59 3.52 15.13
C ASP A 37 1.19 4.03 13.81
N LEU A 38 2.02 5.07 13.90
CA LEU A 38 2.70 5.66 12.75
C LEU A 38 3.49 4.61 11.95
N GLY A 39 4.15 3.66 12.62
CA GLY A 39 4.88 2.59 11.95
C GLY A 39 3.98 1.68 11.11
N VAL A 40 2.75 1.41 11.58
CA VAL A 40 1.77 0.62 10.82
C VAL A 40 1.26 1.42 9.63
N LEU A 41 0.98 2.71 9.81
CA LEU A 41 0.55 3.60 8.71
C LEU A 41 1.62 3.71 7.61
N THR A 42 2.90 3.79 7.98
CA THR A 42 4.01 3.78 7.02
C THR A 42 4.09 2.45 6.27
N ALA A 43 3.96 1.32 6.96
CA ALA A 43 3.95 0.01 6.31
C ALA A 43 2.77 -0.13 5.33
N ILE A 44 1.57 0.33 5.72
CA ILE A 44 0.40 0.35 4.84
C ILE A 44 0.65 1.25 3.62
N HIS A 45 1.27 2.42 3.80
CA HIS A 45 1.61 3.30 2.68
C HIS A 45 2.52 2.61 1.67
N GLU A 46 3.57 1.91 2.12
CA GLU A 46 4.44 1.15 1.23
C GLU A 46 3.67 0.05 0.48
N LEU A 47 2.79 -0.69 1.15
CA LEU A 47 1.97 -1.73 0.52
C LEU A 47 1.02 -1.15 -0.54
N VAL A 48 0.38 -0.01 -0.24
CA VAL A 48 -0.57 0.66 -1.13
C VAL A 48 0.14 1.27 -2.35
N VAL A 49 1.31 1.90 -2.18
CA VAL A 49 2.11 2.43 -3.28
C VAL A 49 2.56 1.32 -4.23
N ASN A 50 2.77 0.10 -3.71
CA ASN A 50 3.05 -1.08 -4.51
C ASN A 50 1.79 -1.82 -5.01
N HIS A 51 0.59 -1.24 -4.85
CA HIS A 51 -0.70 -1.81 -5.26
C HIS A 51 -0.99 -3.21 -4.67
N LEU A 52 -0.48 -3.48 -3.46
CA LEU A 52 -0.66 -4.76 -2.79
C LEU A 52 -1.96 -4.76 -1.99
N SER A 53 -2.72 -5.85 -2.09
CA SER A 53 -3.99 -6.05 -1.39
C SER A 53 -3.83 -6.91 -0.13
N PRO A 54 -4.56 -6.61 0.97
CA PRO A 54 -4.58 -7.44 2.18
C PRO A 54 -5.25 -8.78 1.86
N GLY A 55 -4.44 -9.79 1.58
CA GLY A 55 -4.90 -11.10 1.08
C GLY A 55 -4.00 -11.69 0.01
N THR A 56 -3.11 -10.89 -0.58
CA THR A 56 -1.96 -11.44 -1.33
C THR A 56 -0.89 -11.79 -0.31
N PRO A 57 -0.67 -13.08 0.01
CA PRO A 57 0.46 -13.45 0.86
C PRO A 57 1.76 -13.01 0.16
N PRO A 58 2.76 -12.50 0.91
CA PRO A 58 4.09 -12.20 0.35
C PRO A 58 4.73 -13.52 -0.07
N GLY A 59 4.45 -13.96 -1.31
CA GLY A 59 4.88 -15.26 -1.81
C GLY A 59 3.99 -15.93 -2.86
N GLN A 60 2.86 -15.35 -3.30
CA GLN A 60 2.01 -15.98 -4.34
C GLN A 60 2.11 -15.38 -5.76
N GLU A 61 3.22 -14.73 -6.08
CA GLU A 61 3.60 -14.39 -7.47
C GLU A 61 4.48 -15.46 -8.14
N LEU A 62 4.53 -16.70 -7.66
CA LEU A 62 5.29 -17.77 -8.31
C LEU A 62 4.67 -19.16 -8.08
N SER A 63 3.52 -19.46 -8.67
CA SER A 63 3.08 -20.84 -8.98
C SER A 63 1.83 -20.88 -9.89
N SER A 64 1.84 -20.14 -11.01
CA SER A 64 0.86 -20.38 -12.09
C SER A 64 1.51 -20.47 -13.48
N ALA A 65 2.82 -20.71 -13.54
CA ALA A 65 3.45 -21.27 -14.74
C ALA A 65 3.53 -22.79 -14.58
N SER A 66 2.37 -23.46 -14.56
CA SER A 66 2.34 -24.90 -14.79
C SER A 66 2.57 -25.08 -16.29
N VAL A 67 3.77 -25.53 -16.63
CA VAL A 67 4.02 -26.16 -17.91
C VAL A 67 3.21 -27.46 -17.96
N ASP A 68 2.30 -27.56 -18.92
CA ASP A 68 1.98 -28.81 -19.62
C ASP A 68 1.60 -28.45 -21.07
#